data_AF-A0A7J7YXK1-F1
#
_entry.id   AF-A0A7J7YXK1-F1
#
_cell.length_a   1.000
_cell.length_b   1.000
_cell.length_c   1.000
_cell.angle_alpha   90.00
_cell.angle_beta   90.00
_cell.angle_gamma   90.00
#
_symmetry.space_group_name_H-M   'P 1'
#
loop_
_entity.id
_entity.type
_entity.pdbx_description
1 polymer ?
#
loop_
_entity_poly.entity_id
_entity_poly.type
_entity_poly.pdbx_seq_one_letter_code
_entity_poly.pdbx_strand_id
1 'polypeptide(L)' 'MRRLEELLRQMCQAAKAIGNTELENKFAEGITKIKRDIVFAASLYL' A
#
# COMPACT_ATOMS: atom_id res chain seq x y z
N MET A 1 6.92 -0.49 10.39
CA MET A 1 6.52 -0.64 8.97
C MET A 1 5.37 0.30 8.53
N ARG A 2 5.13 1.47 9.17
CA ARG A 2 4.13 2.45 8.68
C ARG A 2 4.61 3.24 7.45
N ARG A 3 5.91 3.55 7.42
CA ARG A 3 6.56 4.33 6.35
C ARG A 3 6.44 3.70 4.95
N LEU A 4 6.44 2.37 4.86
CA LEU A 4 6.30 1.66 3.60
C LEU A 4 4.87 1.76 3.05
N GLU A 5 3.86 1.69 3.94
CA GLU A 5 2.45 1.85 3.57
C GLU A 5 2.15 3.28 3.11
N GLU A 6 2.69 4.28 3.80
CA GLU A 6 2.59 5.69 3.40
C GLU A 6 3.23 5.94 2.02
N LEU A 7 4.40 5.34 1.75
CA LEU A 7 5.09 5.46 0.48
C LEU A 7 4.30 4.80 -0.66
N LEU A 8 3.68 3.62 -0.44
CA LEU A 8 2.79 3.00 -1.43
C LEU A 8 1.52 3.84 -1.68
N ARG A 9 0.95 4.48 -0.66
CA ARG A 9 -0.18 5.41 -0.85
C ARG A 9 0.20 6.63 -1.68
N GLN A 10 1.41 7.16 -1.49
CA GLN A 10 1.92 8.26 -2.31
C GLN A 10 2.16 7.82 -3.76
N MET A 11 2.71 6.62 -3.97
CA MET A 11 2.89 6.03 -5.30
C MET A 11 1.56 5.77 -6.02
N CYS A 12 0.53 5.33 -5.29
CA CYS A 12 -0.82 5.15 -5.83
C CYS A 12 -1.43 6.49 -6.30
N GLN A 13 -1.27 7.56 -5.51
CA GLN A 13 -1.69 8.90 -5.92
C GLN A 13 -0.90 9.43 -7.12
N ALA A 14 0.40 9.17 -7.20
CA ALA A 14 1.22 9.51 -8.36
C ALA A 14 0.79 8.74 -9.62
N ALA A 15 0.51 7.44 -9.51
CA ALA A 15 0.00 6.63 -10.61
C ALA A 15 -1.37 7.13 -11.12
N LYS A 16 -2.24 7.55 -10.20
CA LYS A 16 -3.52 8.19 -10.52
C LYS A 16 -3.34 9.55 -11.22
N ALA A 17 -2.37 10.36 -10.79
CA ALA A 17 -2.05 11.64 -11.43
C ALA A 17 -1.46 11.46 -12.85
N ILE A 18 -0.77 10.35 -13.10
CA ILE A 18 -0.24 9.97 -14.42
C ILE A 18 -1.37 9.41 -15.33
N GLY A 19 -2.52 9.02 -14.77
CA GLY A 19 -3.65 8.48 -15.53
C GLY A 19 -3.46 7.01 -15.97
N ASN A 20 -2.56 6.28 -15.32
CA ASN A 20 -2.26 4.89 -15.67
C ASN A 20 -2.96 3.92 -14.71
N THR A 21 -4.13 3.42 -15.12
CA THR A 21 -5.01 2.53 -14.36
C THR A 21 -4.41 1.16 -14.09
N GLU A 22 -3.53 0.65 -14.97
CA GLU A 22 -2.84 -0.63 -14.74
C GLU A 22 -1.83 -0.55 -13.60
N LEU A 23 -1.11 0.58 -13.51
CA LEU A 23 -0.19 0.85 -12.41
C LEU A 23 -0.94 1.04 -11.08
N GLU A 24 -2.07 1.75 -11.10
CA GLU A 24 -2.93 1.91 -9.92
C GLU A 24 -3.38 0.54 -9.36
N ASN A 25 -3.86 -0.36 -10.23
CA ASN A 25 -4.27 -1.71 -9.82
C ASN A 25 -3.10 -2.54 -9.27
N LYS A 26 -1.92 -2.49 -9.90
CA LYS A 26 -0.72 -3.18 -9.38
C LYS A 26 -0.32 -2.69 -7.99
N PHE A 27 -0.37 -1.38 -7.75
CA PHE A 27 -0.09 -0.82 -6.43
C PHE A 27 -1.18 -1.19 -5.41
N ALA A 28 -2.45 -1.20 -5.80
CA ALA A 28 -3.56 -1.61 -4.93
C ALA A 28 -3.46 -3.10 -4.52
N GLU A 29 -3.11 -3.98 -5.45
CA GLU A 29 -2.83 -5.39 -5.15
C GLU A 29 -1.59 -5.55 -4.25
N GLY A 30 -0.54 -4.76 -4.51
CA GLY A 30 0.68 -4.72 -3.67
C GLY A 30 0.40 -4.29 -2.23
N ILE A 31 -0.40 -3.25 -2.03
CA ILE A 31 -0.85 -2.79 -0.71
C ILE A 31 -1.61 -3.92 0.01
N THR A 32 -2.50 -4.62 -0.70
CA THR A 32 -3.31 -5.70 -0.13
C THR A 32 -2.44 -6.88 0.31
N LYS A 33 -1.40 -7.24 -0.47
CA LYS A 33 -0.43 -8.27 -0.10
C LYS A 33 0.44 -7.88 1.09
N ILE A 34 0.93 -6.63 1.13
CA ILE A 34 1.74 -6.11 2.26
C ILE A 34 0.94 -6.08 3.56
N LYS A 35 -0.35 -5.72 3.48
CA LYS A 35 -1.24 -5.63 4.64
C LYS A 35 -1.54 -7.00 5.28
N ARG A 36 -1.49 -8.09 4.50
CA ARG A 36 -1.79 -9.46 4.98
C ARG A 36 -0.68 -10.08 5.82
N ASP A 37 0.57 -9.69 5.62
CA ASP A 37 1.71 -10.47 6.12
C ASP A 37 2.56 -9.73 7.16
N ILE A 38 2.76 -8.42 6.99
CA ILE A 38 3.81 -7.69 7.74
C ILE A 38 3.25 -6.58 8.65
N VAL A 39 2.10 -5.99 8.33
CA VAL A 39 1.61 -4.76 8.99
C VAL A 39 0.59 -5.03 10.10
N PHE A 40 -0.04 -6.21 10.11
CA PHE A 40 -1.11 -6.56 11.05
C PHE A 40 -0.66 -7.49 12.19
N ALA A 41 0.63 -7.51 12.52
CA ALA A 41 1.03 -7.80 13.89
C ALA A 41 0.73 -6.55 14.74
N ALA A 42 -0.55 -6.26 14.95
CA ALA A 42 -0.96 -5.36 16.02
C ALA A 42 -0.38 -5.98 17.29
N SER A 43 0.59 -5.30 17.91
CA SER A 43 1.17 -5.71 19.18
C SER A 43 0.04 -6.17 20.09
N LEU A 44 0.12 -7.41 20.57
CA LEU A 44 -0.85 -8.04 21.45
C LEU A 44 -0.84 -7.34 22.82
N TYR A 45 -1.34 -6.11 22.85
CA TYR A 45 -1.60 -5.32 24.03
C TYR A 45 -2.90 -4.55 23.76
N LEU A 46 -3.99 -5.14 24.23
CA LEU A 46 -5.21 -4.40 24.55
C LEU A 46 -5.04 -3.84 25.97
#